data_AF-A0A936NG65-F1
#
_entry.id   AF-A0A936NG65-F1
#
_cell.length_a   1.000
_cell.length_b   1.000
_cell.length_c   1.000
_cell.angle_alpha   90.00
_cell.angle_beta   90.00
_cell.angle_gamma   90.00
#
_symmetry.space_group_name_H-M   'P 1'
#
loop_
_entity.id
_entity.type
_entity.pdbx_description
1 polymer ?
#
loop_
_entity_poly.entity_id
_entity_poly.type
_entity_poly.pdbx_seq_one_letter_code
_entity_poly.pdbx_strand_id
1 'polypeptide(L)' 'MTSRPLPHLTDEQAQRFVVDARPWMSCDECFEHLDEYLDCSATTDFEWLPAMTAHLTGCQVCREEVESMRVLLADTN' A
#
# COMPACT_ATOMS: atom_id res chain seq x y z
N MET A 1 -18.86 -16.90 33.57
CA MET A 1 -18.01 -16.76 32.37
C MET A 1 -16.59 -16.47 32.85
N THR A 2 -15.73 -17.48 32.94
CA THR A 2 -14.33 -17.29 33.33
C THR A 2 -13.54 -16.91 32.07
N SER A 3 -12.94 -15.72 32.08
CA SER A 3 -12.08 -15.25 30.98
C SER A 3 -10.80 -16.07 30.98
N ARG A 4 -10.51 -16.79 29.89
CA ARG A 4 -9.23 -17.47 29.69
C ARG A 4 -8.20 -16.42 29.25
N PRO A 5 -7.03 -16.30 29.91
CA PRO A 5 -6.01 -15.36 29.47
C PRO A 5 -5.60 -15.70 28.02
N LEU A 6 -5.62 -14.69 27.16
CA LEU A 6 -5.16 -14.83 25.78
C LEU A 6 -3.64 -15.03 25.77
N PRO A 7 -3.10 -15.85 24.86
CA PRO A 7 -1.66 -15.94 24.68
C PRO A 7 -1.09 -14.56 24.34
N HIS A 8 -0.02 -14.17 25.04
CA HIS A 8 0.71 -12.94 24.75
C HIS A 8 1.60 -13.16 23.52
N LEU A 9 1.54 -12.24 22.56
CA LEU A 9 2.46 -12.20 21.43
C LEU A 9 3.83 -11.74 21.93
N THR A 10 4.90 -12.35 21.41
CA THR A 10 6.24 -11.76 21.50
C THR A 10 6.32 -10.52 20.61
N ASP A 11 7.27 -9.62 20.87
CA ASP A 11 7.50 -8.45 20.02
C ASP A 11 7.77 -8.85 18.56
N GLU A 12 8.53 -9.93 18.35
CA GLU A 12 8.79 -10.49 17.02
C GLU A 12 7.50 -10.96 16.34
N GLN A 13 6.60 -11.61 17.07
CA GLN A 13 5.30 -12.03 16.51
C GLN A 13 4.41 -10.84 16.21
N ALA A 14 4.39 -9.82 17.06
CA ALA A 14 3.62 -8.59 16.84
C ALA A 14 4.11 -7.83 15.60
N GLN A 15 5.43 -7.78 15.38
CA GLN A 15 6.04 -7.13 14.21
C GLN A 15 5.58 -7.72 12.88
N ARG A 16 5.23 -9.02 12.85
CA ARG A 16 4.73 -9.69 11.63
C ARG A 16 3.34 -9.23 11.20
N PHE A 17 2.61 -8.52 12.06
CA PHE A 17 1.26 -8.01 11.78
C PHE A 17 1.24 -6.52 11.44
N VAL A 18 2.39 -5.86 11.42
CA VAL A 18 2.50 -4.44 11.08
C VAL A 18 3.40 -4.26 9.87
N VAL A 19 3.14 -3.21 9.13
CA VAL A 19 3.93 -2.78 7.97
C VAL A 19 4.46 -1.38 8.26
N ASP A 20 5.72 -1.12 7.90
CA ASP A 20 6.24 0.23 7.95
C ASP A 20 5.73 1.02 6.74
N ALA A 21 4.65 1.78 6.94
CA ALA A 21 4.01 2.59 5.91
C ALA A 21 4.60 4.01 5.85
N ARG A 22 5.92 4.16 6.01
CA ARG A 22 6.61 5.45 5.92
C ARG A 22 7.46 5.54 4.64
N PRO A 23 7.51 6.72 3.98
CA PRO A 23 6.78 7.95 4.28
C PRO A 23 5.27 7.79 4.16
N TRP A 24 4.51 8.48 5.03
CA TRP A 24 3.06 8.31 5.11
C TRP A 24 2.37 9.06 3.97
N MET A 25 1.33 8.43 3.42
CA MET A 25 0.41 8.97 2.44
C MET A 25 -0.99 8.42 2.76
N SER A 26 -2.00 9.28 2.70
CA SER A 26 -3.41 8.92 2.85
C SER A 26 -3.96 8.24 1.60
N CYS A 27 -5.11 7.57 1.72
CA CYS A 27 -5.79 7.01 0.54
C CYS A 27 -6.23 8.12 -0.43
N ASP A 28 -6.64 9.29 0.07
CA ASP A 28 -7.08 10.40 -0.79
C ASP A 28 -5.91 10.97 -1.61
N GLU A 29 -4.75 11.20 -0.99
CA GLU A 29 -3.51 11.59 -1.70
C GLU A 29 -3.06 10.52 -2.70
N CYS A 30 -3.23 9.23 -2.36
CA CYS A 30 -2.98 8.14 -3.30
C CYS A 30 -3.89 8.24 -4.53
N PHE A 31 -5.18 8.52 -4.36
CA PHE A 31 -6.12 8.67 -5.49
C PHE A 31 -5.79 9.88 -6.35
N GLU A 32 -5.33 10.99 -5.76
CA GLU A 32 -4.91 12.19 -6.51
C GLU A 32 -3.74 11.93 -7.47
N HIS A 33 -2.84 11.03 -7.11
CA HIS A 33 -1.64 10.69 -7.90
C HIS A 33 -1.75 9.35 -8.66
N LEU A 34 -2.89 8.68 -8.60
CA LEU A 34 -3.03 7.29 -9.07
C LEU A 34 -2.75 7.14 -10.57
N ASP A 35 -3.28 8.05 -11.38
CA ASP A 35 -3.07 8.05 -12.82
C ASP A 35 -1.60 8.33 -13.17
N GLU A 36 -0.98 9.33 -12.53
CA GLU A 36 0.45 9.65 -12.71
C GLU A 36 1.34 8.46 -12.30
N TYR A 37 0.93 7.71 -11.28
CA TYR A 37 1.63 6.52 -10.81
C TYR A 37 1.56 5.37 -11.81
N LEU A 38 0.43 5.18 -12.49
CA LEU A 38 0.28 4.15 -13.53
C LEU A 38 1.14 4.45 -14.77
N ASP A 39 1.32 5.72 -15.09
CA ASP A 39 2.16 6.19 -16.20
C ASP A 39 3.65 6.27 -15.86
N CYS A 40 4.05 5.92 -14.63
CA CYS A 40 5.44 5.99 -14.20
C CYS A 40 6.37 5.09 -15.02
N SER A 41 7.52 5.65 -15.39
CA SER A 41 8.63 4.96 -16.02
C SER A 41 9.77 4.76 -15.03
N ALA A 42 10.80 3.98 -15.42
CA ALA A 42 11.99 3.80 -14.59
C ALA A 42 12.79 5.10 -14.33
N THR A 43 12.52 6.18 -15.07
CA THR A 43 13.17 7.49 -14.93
C THR A 43 12.28 8.53 -14.26
N THR A 44 11.06 8.18 -13.87
CA THR A 44 10.13 9.13 -13.23
C THR A 44 10.59 9.41 -11.80
N ASP A 45 10.67 10.69 -11.45
CA ASP A 45 11.16 11.18 -10.16
C ASP A 45 10.14 12.17 -9.55
N PHE A 46 9.00 11.64 -9.12
CA PHE A 46 8.03 12.42 -8.35
C PHE A 46 8.37 12.35 -6.86
N GLU A 47 8.28 13.49 -6.17
CA GLU A 47 8.55 13.58 -4.73
C GLU A 47 7.63 12.66 -3.90
N TRP A 48 6.42 12.37 -4.39
CA TRP A 48 5.43 11.54 -3.72
C TRP A 48 5.61 10.03 -3.97
N LEU A 49 6.45 9.60 -4.92
CA LEU A 49 6.62 8.18 -5.28
C LEU A 49 7.05 7.27 -4.11
N PRO A 50 7.98 7.69 -3.23
CA PRO A 50 8.33 6.89 -2.06
C PRO A 50 7.14 6.66 -1.12
N ALA A 51 6.31 7.69 -0.90
CA ALA A 51 5.14 7.61 -0.04
C ALA A 51 4.03 6.75 -0.67
N MET A 52 3.81 6.89 -1.97
CA MET A 52 2.91 6.02 -2.76
C MET A 52 3.33 4.54 -2.66
N THR A 53 4.63 4.25 -2.79
CA THR A 53 5.15 2.88 -2.69
C THR A 53 4.93 2.29 -1.29
N ALA A 54 5.18 3.07 -0.24
CA ALA A 54 4.91 2.67 1.14
C ALA A 54 3.41 2.43 1.38
N HIS A 55 2.55 3.30 0.83
CA HIS A 55 1.11 3.19 0.90
C HIS A 55 0.60 1.90 0.23
N LEU A 56 0.99 1.61 -1.02
CA LEU A 56 0.56 0.40 -1.74
C LEU A 56 1.11 -0.90 -1.13
N THR A 57 2.18 -0.81 -0.33
CA THR A 57 2.65 -1.94 0.47
C THR A 57 1.71 -2.21 1.65
N GLY A 58 1.24 -1.16 2.32
CA GLY A 58 0.42 -1.26 3.53
C GLY A 58 -1.10 -1.24 3.34
N CYS A 59 -1.60 -0.75 2.21
CA CYS A 59 -3.02 -0.64 1.89
C CYS A 59 -3.40 -1.65 0.80
N GLN A 60 -4.04 -2.75 1.22
CA GLN A 60 -4.46 -3.80 0.29
C GLN A 60 -5.46 -3.29 -0.75
N VAL A 61 -6.39 -2.42 -0.35
CA VAL A 61 -7.44 -1.91 -1.24
C VAL A 61 -6.84 -1.08 -2.38
N CYS A 62 -5.94 -0.15 -2.06
CA CYS A 62 -5.29 0.67 -3.08
C CYS A 62 -4.37 -0.15 -3.98
N ARG A 63 -3.72 -1.21 -3.45
CA ARG A 63 -2.94 -2.14 -4.26
C ARG A 63 -3.81 -2.90 -5.27
N GLU A 64 -4.93 -3.46 -4.82
CA GLU A 64 -5.87 -4.18 -5.68
C GLU A 64 -6.45 -3.26 -6.77
N GLU A 65 -6.70 -1.99 -6.46
CA GLU A 65 -7.14 -0.98 -7.43
C GLU A 65 -6.08 -0.75 -8.53
N VAL A 66 -4.83 -0.49 -8.15
CA VAL A 66 -3.70 -0.33 -9.08
C VAL A 66 -3.54 -1.56 -9.98
N GLU A 67 -3.60 -2.76 -9.39
CA GLU A 67 -3.49 -4.02 -10.13
C GLU A 67 -4.62 -4.17 -11.16
N SER A 68 -5.86 -3.84 -10.76
CA SER A 68 -7.03 -3.86 -11.65
C SER A 68 -6.89 -2.87 -12.80
N MET A 69 -6.45 -1.64 -12.53
CA MET A 69 -6.22 -0.63 -13.56
C MET A 69 -5.12 -1.04 -14.54
N ARG A 70 -4.02 -1.65 -14.05
CA ARG A 70 -2.96 -2.18 -14.93
C ARG A 70 -3.47 -3.25 -15.88
N VAL A 71 -4.36 -4.14 -15.40
CA VAL A 71 -5.01 -5.16 -16.27
C VAL A 71 -5.85 -4.46 -17.35
N LEU A 72 -6.68 -3.49 -16.97
CA LEU A 72 -7.51 -2.76 -17.94
C LEU A 72 -6.67 -2.03 -19.00
N LEU A 73 -5.58 -1.38 -18.59
CA LEU A 73 -4.66 -0.70 -19.51
C LEU A 73 -3.98 -1.69 -20.47
N ALA A 74 -3.65 -2.89 -20.01
CA ALA A 74 -3.06 -3.94 -20.86
C ALA A 74 -4.08 -4.54 -21.85
N ASP A 75 -5.36 -4.63 -21.47
CA ASP A 75 -6.45 -5.16 -22.31
C ASP A 75 -6.89 -4.17 -23.42
N THR A 76 -6.50 -2.90 -23.33
CA THR A 76 -6.87 -1.85 -24.31
C THR A 76 -5.84 -1.69 -25.44
N ASN A 77 -4.96 -2.68 -25.65
CA ASN A 77 -3.93 -2.71 -26.70
C ASN A 77 -4.32 -3.61 -27.89
#